data_AF-A0AA42XJL0-F1
#
_entry.id   AF-A0AA42XJL0-F1
#
_cell.length_a   1.000
_cell.length_b   1.000
_cell.length_c   1.000
_cell.angle_alpha   90.00
_cell.angle_beta   90.00
_cell.angle_gamma   90.00
#
_symmetry.space_group_name_H-M   'P 1'
#
loop_
_entity.id
_entity.type
_entity.pdbx_description
1 polymer ?
#
loop_
_entity_poly.entity_id
_entity_poly.type
_entity_poly.pdbx_seq_one_letter_code
_entity_poly.pdbx_strand_id
1 'polypeptide(L)'
;MDTRPIGHSTSEQAAFIILSRVDLASVLENSAEEVPVYFREFNGLGEYCAEKKLAVKELPGISSSDAMLVSGYFNGCLGLFVDFVWASAASNRYRDAVKAKWELRDPGRTLPSNLHADHIVNRGSLKDLQAAGFDPWVMLFEVPWSANVGFGGRVERGRDQIAITESRINLNGLLLYKLFATDFPKSQDDFHKTLENIGGQINHEGWLKKVKEEMAPYMPGKI
;
A
#
# COMPACT_ATOMS: atom_id res chain seq x y z
N MET A 1 23.61 -21.07 -23.86
CA MET A 1 22.23 -21.17 -23.35
C MET A 1 21.84 -19.79 -22.86
N ASP A 2 20.96 -19.13 -23.61
CA ASP A 2 20.48 -17.76 -23.35
C ASP A 2 19.39 -17.86 -22.27
N THR A 3 19.76 -17.72 -21.00
CA THR A 3 18.82 -17.71 -19.87
C THR A 3 18.22 -16.31 -19.71
N ARG A 4 17.41 -15.88 -20.68
CA ARG A 4 16.51 -14.75 -20.43
C ARG A 4 15.40 -15.23 -19.50
N PRO A 5 15.09 -14.50 -18.42
CA PRO A 5 13.97 -14.85 -17.57
C PRO A 5 12.70 -14.86 -18.43
N ILE A 6 11.94 -15.95 -18.35
CA ILE A 6 10.61 -16.07 -18.93
C ILE A 6 9.80 -14.89 -18.36
N GLY A 7 9.49 -13.92 -19.22
CA GLY A 7 8.74 -12.75 -18.80
C GLY A 7 7.37 -13.20 -18.32
N HIS A 8 7.04 -12.93 -17.06
CA HIS A 8 5.69 -13.14 -16.55
C HIS A 8 4.70 -12.40 -17.43
N SER A 9 3.62 -13.08 -17.80
CA SER A 9 2.57 -12.50 -18.62
C SER A 9 1.89 -11.33 -17.88
N THR A 10 1.38 -10.35 -18.62
CA THR A 10 0.61 -9.22 -18.05
C THR A 10 -0.55 -9.69 -17.16
N SER A 11 -1.13 -10.86 -17.47
CA SER A 11 -2.19 -11.48 -16.67
C SER A 11 -1.72 -11.98 -15.30
N GLU A 12 -0.50 -12.51 -15.19
CA GLU A 12 0.03 -12.94 -13.89
C GLU A 12 0.23 -11.75 -12.97
N GLN A 13 0.80 -10.66 -13.48
CA GLN A 13 1.02 -9.42 -12.72
C GLN A 13 -0.29 -8.82 -12.21
N ALA A 14 -1.30 -8.79 -13.08
CA ALA A 14 -2.63 -8.33 -12.71
C ALA A 14 -3.19 -9.17 -11.55
N ALA A 15 -2.99 -10.48 -11.54
CA ALA A 15 -3.48 -11.34 -10.45
C ALA A 15 -2.84 -10.99 -9.09
N PHE A 16 -1.52 -10.77 -9.03
CA PHE A 16 -0.85 -10.35 -7.77
C PHE A 16 -1.41 -9.03 -7.24
N ILE A 17 -1.52 -8.03 -8.12
CA ILE A 17 -2.02 -6.70 -7.76
C ILE A 17 -3.48 -6.77 -7.32
N ILE A 18 -4.31 -7.49 -8.09
CA ILE A 18 -5.74 -7.64 -7.79
C ILE A 18 -5.92 -8.31 -6.44
N LEU A 19 -5.23 -9.41 -6.17
CA LEU A 19 -5.37 -10.13 -4.90
C LEU A 19 -4.99 -9.25 -3.69
N SER A 20 -3.88 -8.51 -3.76
CA SER A 20 -3.51 -7.59 -2.68
C SER A 20 -4.49 -6.43 -2.51
N ARG A 21 -5.08 -5.95 -3.61
CA ARG A 21 -6.09 -4.88 -3.57
C ARG A 21 -7.45 -5.38 -3.08
N VAL A 22 -7.82 -6.64 -3.34
CA VAL A 22 -9.07 -7.24 -2.88
C VAL A 22 -9.12 -7.27 -1.36
N ASP A 23 -8.02 -7.64 -0.71
CA ASP A 23 -7.95 -7.66 0.75
C ASP A 23 -8.18 -6.24 1.33
N LEU A 24 -7.57 -5.21 0.72
CA LEU A 24 -7.79 -3.81 1.10
C LEU A 24 -9.22 -3.34 0.78
N ALA A 25 -9.72 -3.55 -0.44
CA ALA A 25 -11.06 -3.14 -0.87
C ALA A 25 -12.13 -3.76 0.03
N SER A 26 -11.98 -5.03 0.38
CA SER A 26 -12.90 -5.73 1.29
C SER A 26 -12.94 -5.05 2.66
N VAL A 27 -11.79 -4.58 3.19
CA VAL A 27 -11.76 -3.83 4.45
C VAL A 27 -12.47 -2.49 4.29
N LEU A 28 -12.19 -1.76 3.21
CA LEU A 28 -12.76 -0.43 2.96
C LEU A 28 -14.28 -0.46 2.74
N GLU A 29 -14.82 -1.55 2.19
CA GLU A 29 -16.25 -1.73 1.94
C GLU A 29 -17.02 -2.21 3.17
N ASN A 30 -16.40 -3.05 4.00
CA ASN A 30 -17.05 -3.67 5.15
C ASN A 30 -16.74 -2.95 6.47
N SER A 31 -15.92 -1.92 6.43
CA SER A 31 -15.53 -1.15 7.61
C SER A 31 -15.64 0.35 7.33
N ALA A 32 -16.34 1.05 8.21
CA ALA A 32 -16.26 2.51 8.28
C ALA A 32 -14.94 2.99 8.92
N GLU A 33 -14.08 2.05 9.35
CA GLU A 33 -12.83 2.36 10.04
C GLU A 33 -11.72 2.77 9.09
N GLU A 34 -10.88 3.66 9.58
CA GLU A 34 -9.70 4.12 8.87
C GLU A 34 -8.60 3.04 8.88
N VAL A 35 -8.07 2.71 7.70
CA VAL A 35 -7.00 1.72 7.55
C VAL A 35 -5.64 2.40 7.72
N PRO A 36 -4.83 2.08 8.74
CA PRO A 36 -3.51 2.66 8.89
C PRO A 36 -2.58 2.15 7.78
N VAL A 37 -1.73 3.06 7.27
CA VAL A 37 -0.66 2.72 6.31
C VAL A 37 0.73 3.03 6.87
N TYR A 38 0.77 3.66 8.04
CA TYR A 38 2.00 4.05 8.73
C TYR A 38 1.76 4.07 10.24
N PHE A 39 2.80 3.66 10.97
CA PHE A 39 2.98 3.91 12.40
C PHE A 39 4.38 4.48 12.62
N ARG A 40 4.53 5.38 13.59
CA ARG A 40 5.85 5.92 13.93
C ARG A 40 6.77 4.89 14.57
N GLU A 41 6.20 3.88 15.21
CA GLU A 41 6.91 2.84 15.96
C GLU A 41 6.19 1.50 15.83
N PHE A 42 6.93 0.40 15.90
CA PHE A 42 6.36 -0.96 15.83
C PHE A 42 5.31 -1.23 16.92
N ASN A 43 5.49 -0.65 18.12
CA ASN A 43 4.54 -0.83 19.21
C ASN A 43 3.12 -0.35 18.83
N GLY A 44 3.00 0.76 18.09
CA GLY A 44 1.70 1.26 17.64
C GLY A 44 1.02 0.32 16.63
N LEU A 45 1.81 -0.34 15.78
CA LEU A 45 1.31 -1.41 14.91
C LEU A 45 0.82 -2.61 15.75
N GLY A 46 1.59 -3.01 16.76
CA GLY A 46 1.22 -4.10 17.67
C GLY A 46 -0.11 -3.86 18.41
N GLU A 47 -0.30 -2.64 18.94
CA GLU A 47 -1.55 -2.22 19.59
C GLU A 47 -2.75 -2.31 18.63
N TYR A 48 -2.58 -1.79 17.40
CA TYR A 48 -3.60 -1.88 16.37
C TYR A 48 -3.93 -3.33 15.99
N CYS A 49 -2.92 -4.19 15.84
CA CYS A 49 -3.13 -5.60 15.55
C CYS A 49 -3.90 -6.31 16.67
N ALA A 50 -3.58 -6.03 17.94
CA ALA A 50 -4.31 -6.56 19.08
C ALA A 50 -5.78 -6.11 19.09
N GLU A 51 -6.03 -4.81 18.84
CA GLU A 51 -7.37 -4.24 18.72
C GLU A 51 -8.20 -4.93 17.62
N LYS A 52 -7.61 -5.09 16.42
CA LYS A 52 -8.28 -5.67 15.25
C LYS A 52 -8.24 -7.20 15.19
N LYS A 53 -7.72 -7.86 16.23
CA LYS A 53 -7.55 -9.33 16.32
C LYS A 53 -6.73 -9.92 15.17
N LEU A 54 -5.70 -9.19 14.74
CA LEU A 54 -4.76 -9.61 13.70
C LEU A 54 -3.50 -10.19 14.34
N ALA A 55 -2.94 -11.22 13.72
CA ALA A 55 -1.68 -11.82 14.14
C ALA A 55 -0.50 -11.17 13.42
N VAL A 56 0.56 -10.87 14.18
CA VAL A 56 1.84 -10.42 13.64
C VAL A 56 2.78 -11.62 13.58
N LYS A 57 3.28 -11.95 12.39
CA LYS A 57 4.07 -13.15 12.11
C LYS A 57 5.38 -12.80 11.43
N GLU A 58 6.42 -13.57 11.70
CA GLU A 58 7.69 -13.45 10.98
C GLU A 58 7.55 -13.90 9.52
N LEU A 59 8.30 -13.26 8.64
CA LEU A 59 8.43 -13.65 7.23
C LEU A 59 9.67 -14.54 7.06
N PRO A 60 9.57 -15.70 6.38
CA PRO A 60 10.72 -16.58 6.17
C PRO A 60 11.91 -15.86 5.53
N GLY A 61 13.09 -15.96 6.16
CA GLY A 61 14.33 -15.36 5.65
C GLY A 61 14.40 -13.83 5.77
N ILE A 62 13.45 -13.19 6.46
CA ILE A 62 13.42 -11.76 6.75
C ILE A 62 13.56 -11.56 8.26
N SER A 63 14.37 -10.57 8.69
CA SER A 63 14.47 -10.22 10.10
C SER A 63 13.13 -9.64 10.57
N SER A 64 12.71 -9.97 11.80
CA SER A 64 11.51 -9.37 12.40
C SER A 64 11.64 -7.86 12.65
N SER A 65 12.87 -7.33 12.67
CA SER A 65 13.14 -5.90 12.68
C SER A 65 13.01 -5.22 11.30
N ASP A 66 13.04 -6.01 10.22
CA ASP A 66 12.95 -5.50 8.84
C ASP A 66 11.50 -5.46 8.38
N ALA A 67 10.80 -6.59 8.51
CA ALA A 67 9.42 -6.71 8.09
C ALA A 67 8.69 -7.86 8.79
N MET A 68 7.38 -7.69 8.91
CA MET A 68 6.46 -8.64 9.51
C MET A 68 5.22 -8.81 8.63
N LEU A 69 4.60 -9.98 8.70
CA LEU A 69 3.30 -10.25 8.10
C LEU A 69 2.19 -10.02 9.14
N VAL A 70 1.29 -9.09 8.87
CA VAL A 70 0.07 -8.89 9.65
C VAL A 70 -1.07 -9.60 8.94
N SER A 71 -1.61 -10.65 9.56
CA SER A 71 -2.64 -11.48 8.94
C SER A 71 -3.73 -11.93 9.91
N GLY A 72 -4.96 -12.09 9.40
CA GLY A 72 -6.09 -12.56 10.19
C GLY A 72 -7.43 -12.11 9.64
N TYR A 73 -8.50 -12.54 10.31
CA TYR A 73 -9.84 -12.03 10.05
C TYR A 73 -9.99 -10.66 10.71
N PHE A 74 -10.15 -9.62 9.91
CA PHE A 74 -10.25 -8.25 10.37
C PHE A 74 -11.43 -8.09 11.32
N ASN A 75 -11.19 -7.54 12.53
CA ASN A 75 -12.16 -7.46 13.62
C ASN A 75 -12.75 -8.82 14.06
N GLY A 76 -12.12 -9.94 13.68
CA GLY A 76 -12.64 -11.29 13.86
C GLY A 76 -13.82 -11.63 12.96
N CYS A 77 -14.11 -10.83 11.92
CA CYS A 77 -15.21 -11.08 10.99
C CYS A 77 -14.85 -12.23 10.04
N LEU A 78 -15.53 -13.38 10.21
CA LEU A 78 -15.39 -14.53 9.33
C LEU A 78 -15.86 -14.15 7.91
N GLY A 79 -14.92 -14.00 6.99
CA GLY A 79 -15.17 -13.55 5.61
C GLY A 79 -14.29 -12.37 5.17
N LEU A 80 -13.67 -11.66 6.12
CA LEU A 80 -12.77 -10.54 5.83
C LEU A 80 -11.34 -10.85 6.26
N PHE A 81 -10.66 -11.73 5.52
CA PHE A 81 -9.27 -12.07 5.79
C PHE A 81 -8.32 -11.06 5.13
N VAL A 82 -7.27 -10.68 5.83
CA VAL A 82 -6.21 -9.78 5.32
C VAL A 82 -4.83 -10.37 5.60
N ASP A 83 -3.84 -10.02 4.77
CA ASP A 83 -2.44 -10.43 4.92
C ASP A 83 -1.44 -9.35 4.45
N PHE A 84 -1.40 -8.21 5.13
CA PHE A 84 -0.52 -7.11 4.74
C PHE A 84 0.91 -7.27 5.26
N VAL A 85 1.90 -7.00 4.41
CA VAL A 85 3.30 -6.87 4.84
C VAL A 85 3.50 -5.48 5.43
N TRP A 86 4.08 -5.43 6.61
CA TRP A 86 4.55 -4.21 7.25
C TRP A 86 6.06 -4.24 7.36
N ALA A 87 6.73 -3.12 7.05
CA ALA A 87 8.19 -3.06 7.08
C ALA A 87 8.67 -1.80 7.80
N SER A 88 9.82 -1.90 8.48
CA SER A 88 10.54 -0.74 8.97
C SER A 88 10.99 0.11 7.79
N ALA A 89 10.82 1.43 7.90
CA ALA A 89 11.25 2.41 6.93
C ALA A 89 12.77 2.36 6.67
N ALA A 90 13.54 1.77 7.60
CA ALA A 90 15.00 1.62 7.50
C ALA A 90 15.40 0.41 6.66
N SER A 91 14.47 -0.53 6.45
CA SER A 91 14.75 -1.74 5.69
C SER A 91 14.93 -1.44 4.21
N ASN A 92 15.92 -2.11 3.60
CA ASN A 92 16.10 -2.16 2.15
C ASN A 92 15.50 -3.43 1.53
N ARG A 93 14.78 -4.24 2.31
CA ARG A 93 14.31 -5.59 1.94
C ARG A 93 12.84 -5.67 1.57
N TYR A 94 12.19 -4.56 1.23
CA TYR A 94 10.75 -4.53 0.93
C TYR A 94 10.31 -5.55 -0.13
N ARG A 95 11.08 -5.66 -1.21
CA ARG A 95 10.79 -6.64 -2.27
C ARG A 95 10.87 -8.06 -1.76
N ASP A 96 11.86 -8.36 -0.93
CA ASP A 96 12.06 -9.70 -0.37
C ASP A 96 10.97 -10.04 0.65
N ALA A 97 10.52 -9.07 1.43
CA ALA A 97 9.40 -9.23 2.35
C ALA A 97 8.09 -9.57 1.59
N VAL A 98 7.79 -8.86 0.51
CA VAL A 98 6.65 -9.17 -0.36
C VAL A 98 6.80 -10.55 -1.01
N LYS A 99 7.99 -10.90 -1.51
CA LYS A 99 8.24 -12.26 -2.04
C LYS A 99 7.98 -13.34 -0.98
N ALA A 100 8.43 -13.13 0.25
CA ALA A 100 8.24 -14.07 1.36
C ALA A 100 6.74 -14.23 1.69
N LYS A 101 5.93 -13.16 1.65
CA LYS A 101 4.47 -13.26 1.73
C LYS A 101 3.91 -14.17 0.65
N TRP A 102 4.30 -13.97 -0.60
CA TRP A 102 3.77 -14.75 -1.73
C TRP A 102 4.18 -16.22 -1.67
N GLU A 103 5.40 -16.51 -1.24
CA GLU A 103 5.84 -17.89 -1.01
C GLU A 103 5.01 -18.59 0.09
N LEU A 104 4.56 -17.85 1.11
CA LEU A 104 3.64 -18.39 2.12
C LEU A 104 2.22 -18.63 1.57
N ARG A 105 1.74 -17.74 0.70
CA ARG A 105 0.38 -17.78 0.14
C ARG A 105 0.23 -18.83 -0.96
N ASP A 106 1.24 -18.96 -1.80
CA ASP A 106 1.24 -19.84 -2.98
C ASP A 106 2.68 -20.36 -3.21
N PRO A 107 3.11 -21.41 -2.49
CA PRO A 107 4.49 -21.92 -2.53
C PRO A 107 4.95 -22.27 -3.95
N GLY A 108 6.15 -21.84 -4.31
CA GLY A 108 6.72 -22.00 -5.66
C GLY A 108 6.26 -20.94 -6.67
N ARG A 109 5.35 -20.03 -6.30
CA ARG A 109 4.96 -18.91 -7.15
C ARG A 109 5.87 -17.70 -6.91
N THR A 110 6.65 -17.35 -7.94
CA THR A 110 7.59 -16.23 -7.85
C THR A 110 6.92 -14.88 -8.12
N LEU A 111 7.19 -13.88 -7.27
CA LEU A 111 6.80 -12.50 -7.51
C LEU A 111 7.44 -11.99 -8.82
N PRO A 112 6.65 -11.53 -9.80
CA PRO A 112 7.15 -11.02 -11.07
C PRO A 112 8.22 -9.93 -10.88
N SER A 113 9.28 -9.98 -11.69
CA SER A 113 10.41 -9.06 -11.62
C SER A 113 10.01 -7.59 -11.75
N ASN A 114 8.89 -7.31 -12.42
CA ASN A 114 8.40 -5.96 -12.70
C ASN A 114 7.32 -5.45 -11.73
N LEU A 115 6.96 -6.23 -10.70
CA LEU A 115 6.21 -5.72 -9.54
C LEU A 115 7.17 -5.22 -8.49
N HIS A 116 6.88 -4.05 -7.91
CA HIS A 116 7.63 -3.45 -6.82
C HIS A 116 6.83 -3.53 -5.52
N ALA A 117 7.55 -3.46 -4.39
CA ALA A 117 6.95 -3.23 -3.08
C ALA A 117 7.05 -1.73 -2.77
N ASP A 118 5.91 -1.05 -2.66
CA ASP A 118 5.84 0.37 -2.36
C ASP A 118 5.07 0.60 -1.05
N HIS A 119 5.47 1.61 -0.28
CA HIS A 119 4.87 1.94 1.02
C HIS A 119 3.87 3.10 0.95
N ILE A 120 3.60 3.63 -0.24
CA ILE A 120 2.69 4.75 -0.58
C ILE A 120 2.86 6.06 0.19
N VAL A 121 3.61 6.10 1.30
CA VAL A 121 3.95 7.23 2.17
C VAL A 121 5.16 8.00 1.62
N ASN A 122 5.22 9.32 1.88
CA ASN A 122 6.32 10.17 1.42
C ASN A 122 7.67 9.72 1.99
N ARG A 123 8.62 9.37 1.12
CA ARG A 123 9.93 8.86 1.54
C ARG A 123 10.79 9.89 2.28
N GLY A 124 10.66 11.17 1.95
CA GLY A 124 11.36 12.27 2.62
C GLY A 124 10.98 12.35 4.09
N SER A 125 9.67 12.34 4.39
CA SER A 125 9.18 12.37 5.77
C SER A 125 9.66 11.18 6.60
N LEU A 126 9.74 9.98 6.01
CA LEU A 126 10.27 8.81 6.71
C LEU A 126 11.75 8.99 7.10
N LYS A 127 12.56 9.61 6.23
CA LYS A 127 13.96 9.92 6.54
C LYS A 127 14.08 10.95 7.67
N ASP A 128 13.22 11.97 7.67
CA ASP A 128 13.23 12.99 8.73
C ASP A 128 12.88 12.38 10.09
N LEU A 129 11.90 11.46 10.12
CA LEU A 129 11.53 10.73 11.33
C LEU A 129 12.65 9.81 11.83
N GLN A 130 13.34 9.11 10.92
CA GLN A 130 14.52 8.31 11.26
C GLN A 130 15.65 9.16 11.82
N ALA A 131 15.89 10.34 11.23
CA ALA A 131 16.87 11.29 11.73
C ALA A 131 16.51 11.83 13.13
N ALA A 132 15.21 11.90 13.45
CA ALA A 132 14.71 12.22 14.77
C ALA A 132 14.75 11.05 15.77
N GLY A 133 15.24 9.87 15.36
CA GLY A 133 15.45 8.71 16.22
C GLY A 133 14.26 7.76 16.36
N PHE A 134 13.24 7.92 15.51
CA PHE A 134 12.12 6.98 15.44
C PHE A 134 12.42 5.80 14.51
N ASP A 135 11.69 4.70 14.68
CA ASP A 135 11.68 3.56 13.74
C ASP A 135 10.29 3.44 13.07
N PRO A 136 10.03 4.17 11.97
CA PRO A 136 8.71 4.16 11.37
C PRO A 136 8.41 2.86 10.65
N TRP A 137 7.17 2.38 10.76
CA TRP A 137 6.67 1.18 10.10
C TRP A 137 5.60 1.52 9.08
N VAL A 138 5.69 0.93 7.90
CA VAL A 138 4.81 1.22 6.77
C VAL A 138 4.23 -0.05 6.16
N MET A 139 2.98 0.04 5.70
CA MET A 139 2.33 -1.03 4.97
C MET A 139 2.85 -1.06 3.53
N LEU A 140 3.26 -2.25 3.05
CA LEU A 140 3.74 -2.47 1.69
C LEU A 140 2.62 -2.97 0.77
N PHE A 141 2.65 -2.49 -0.47
CA PHE A 141 1.75 -2.89 -1.55
C PHE A 141 2.52 -3.28 -2.80
N GLU A 142 2.03 -4.29 -3.50
CA GLU A 142 2.48 -4.69 -4.82
C GLU A 142 1.98 -3.69 -5.86
N VAL A 143 2.91 -3.01 -6.52
CA VAL A 143 2.60 -2.04 -7.58
C VAL A 143 3.41 -2.33 -8.84
N PRO A 144 2.88 -2.05 -10.05
CA PRO A 144 3.71 -2.07 -11.26
C PRO A 144 4.86 -1.07 -11.12
N TRP A 145 6.03 -1.41 -11.65
CA TRP A 145 7.18 -0.49 -11.68
C TRP A 145 6.81 0.89 -12.27
N SER A 146 6.04 0.92 -13.35
CA SER A 146 5.63 2.17 -14.02
C SER A 146 4.84 3.12 -13.10
N ALA A 147 3.99 2.59 -12.22
CA ALA A 147 3.16 3.38 -11.32
C ALA A 147 3.99 4.11 -10.24
N ASN A 148 5.13 3.54 -9.85
CA ASN A 148 5.96 4.10 -8.79
C ASN A 148 6.72 5.37 -9.24
N VAL A 149 7.12 5.45 -10.52
CA VAL A 149 8.01 6.51 -11.01
C VAL A 149 7.26 7.82 -11.31
N GLY A 150 6.08 7.74 -11.93
CA GLY A 150 5.33 8.93 -12.36
C GLY A 150 4.55 9.60 -11.21
N PHE A 151 4.03 8.79 -10.29
CA PHE A 151 3.15 9.26 -9.23
C PHE A 151 3.90 9.85 -8.03
N GLY A 152 4.99 9.21 -7.61
CA GLY A 152 5.80 9.64 -6.46
C GLY A 152 6.19 11.11 -6.56
N GLY A 153 6.85 11.53 -7.65
CA GLY A 153 7.38 12.90 -7.75
C GLY A 153 6.34 14.03 -7.86
N ARG A 154 5.08 13.76 -8.23
CA ARG A 154 4.02 14.79 -8.31
C ARG A 154 3.22 14.90 -7.03
N VAL A 155 2.89 13.77 -6.40
CA VAL A 155 2.21 13.75 -5.10
C VAL A 155 3.17 14.13 -3.97
N GLU A 156 4.42 13.65 -3.96
CA GLU A 156 5.36 13.90 -2.86
C GLU A 156 5.72 15.38 -2.70
N ARG A 157 5.60 16.17 -3.77
CA ARG A 157 5.82 17.64 -3.72
C ARG A 157 4.63 18.43 -3.16
N GLY A 158 3.42 17.85 -3.17
CA GLY A 158 2.22 18.51 -2.67
C GLY A 158 1.64 17.90 -1.39
N ARG A 159 2.20 16.79 -0.90
CA ARG A 159 1.77 16.21 0.36
C ARG A 159 2.30 16.98 1.56
N ASP A 160 1.43 17.09 2.55
CA ASP A 160 1.82 17.48 3.89
C ASP A 160 2.91 16.52 4.40
N GLN A 161 3.98 17.10 4.92
CA GLN A 161 5.01 16.33 5.60
C GLN A 161 4.38 15.62 6.80
N ILE A 162 4.81 14.39 7.07
CA ILE A 162 4.44 13.72 8.31
C ILE A 162 5.05 14.52 9.46
N ALA A 163 4.21 15.13 10.29
CA ALA A 163 4.68 15.80 11.49
C ALA A 163 5.38 14.78 12.41
N ILE A 164 6.47 15.18 13.06
CA ILE A 164 7.21 14.31 13.99
C ILE A 164 6.33 13.80 15.13
N THR A 165 5.31 14.57 15.49
CA THR A 165 4.32 14.22 16.51
C THR A 165 3.33 13.14 16.07
N GLU A 166 3.19 12.93 14.76
CA GLU A 166 2.22 12.00 14.19
C GLU A 166 2.62 10.54 14.47
N SER A 167 1.79 9.83 15.22
CA SER A 167 2.04 8.44 15.59
C SER A 167 1.48 7.44 14.58
N ARG A 168 0.49 7.85 13.77
CA ARG A 168 -0.21 6.99 12.81
C ARG A 168 -0.75 7.81 11.65
N ILE A 169 -0.68 7.27 10.44
CA ILE A 169 -1.36 7.85 9.27
C ILE A 169 -2.26 6.79 8.69
N ASN A 170 -3.48 7.21 8.43
CA ASN A 170 -4.48 6.39 7.80
C ASN A 170 -4.55 6.63 6.29
N LEU A 171 -5.05 5.62 5.60
CA LEU A 171 -5.35 5.68 4.19
C LEU A 171 -6.32 6.84 3.93
N ASN A 172 -6.00 7.65 2.95
CA ASN A 172 -6.79 8.79 2.52
C ASN A 172 -7.09 8.69 1.02
N GLY A 173 -7.90 9.60 0.50
CA GLY A 173 -8.29 9.59 -0.90
C GLY A 173 -7.09 9.67 -1.85
N LEU A 174 -6.07 10.46 -1.51
CA LEU A 174 -4.87 10.61 -2.32
C LEU A 174 -4.02 9.32 -2.36
N LEU A 175 -3.86 8.66 -1.22
CA LEU A 175 -3.17 7.37 -1.09
C LEU A 175 -3.94 6.26 -1.80
N LEU A 176 -5.27 6.25 -1.67
CA LEU A 176 -6.13 5.30 -2.36
C LEU A 176 -6.04 5.49 -3.88
N TYR A 177 -6.05 6.73 -4.36
CA TYR A 177 -5.83 7.02 -5.78
C TYR A 177 -4.48 6.47 -6.24
N LYS A 178 -3.39 6.69 -5.48
CA LYS A 178 -2.06 6.12 -5.79
C LYS A 178 -2.09 4.60 -5.94
N LEU A 179 -2.81 3.93 -5.06
CA LEU A 179 -2.86 2.47 -5.03
C LEU A 179 -3.61 1.89 -6.23
N PHE A 180 -4.70 2.52 -6.63
CA PHE A 180 -5.61 1.97 -7.64
C PHE A 180 -5.38 2.56 -9.04
N ALA A 181 -4.93 3.82 -9.14
CA ALA A 181 -4.54 4.44 -10.39
C ALA A 181 -3.10 4.08 -10.77
N THR A 182 -2.86 3.81 -12.04
CA THR A 182 -1.50 3.57 -12.54
C THR A 182 -0.72 4.86 -12.80
N ASP A 183 -1.42 5.98 -12.97
CA ASP A 183 -0.84 7.27 -13.37
C ASP A 183 -1.63 8.47 -12.80
N PHE A 184 -0.98 9.64 -12.81
CA PHE A 184 -1.66 10.91 -12.57
C PHE A 184 -2.57 11.29 -13.74
N PRO A 185 -3.76 11.85 -13.46
CA PRO A 185 -4.66 12.26 -14.51
C PRO A 185 -4.08 13.43 -15.31
N LYS A 186 -4.19 13.35 -16.64
CA LYS A 186 -3.73 14.38 -17.59
C LYS A 186 -4.81 15.39 -17.93
N SER A 187 -6.07 15.07 -17.65
CA SER A 187 -7.24 15.94 -17.87
C SER A 187 -8.34 15.60 -16.86
N GLN A 188 -9.40 16.42 -16.81
CA GLN A 188 -10.58 16.09 -16.01
C GLN A 188 -11.25 14.80 -16.49
N ASP A 189 -11.38 14.59 -17.79
CA ASP A 189 -11.96 13.35 -18.35
C ASP A 189 -11.15 12.10 -17.96
N ASP A 190 -9.82 12.20 -17.97
CA ASP A 190 -8.92 11.11 -17.57
C ASP A 190 -9.12 10.75 -16.08
N PHE A 191 -9.30 11.76 -15.24
CA PHE A 191 -9.62 11.57 -13.83
C PHE A 191 -10.99 10.92 -13.61
N HIS A 192 -12.03 11.36 -14.33
CA HIS A 192 -13.36 10.76 -14.23
C HIS A 192 -13.34 9.29 -14.63
N LYS A 193 -12.69 8.94 -15.75
CA LYS A 193 -12.51 7.54 -16.18
C LYS A 193 -11.75 6.72 -15.14
N THR A 194 -10.71 7.30 -14.53
CA THR A 194 -9.96 6.63 -13.47
C THR A 194 -10.83 6.41 -12.23
N LEU A 195 -11.64 7.39 -11.84
CA LEU A 195 -12.58 7.25 -10.73
C LEU A 195 -13.65 6.18 -10.99
N GLU A 196 -14.17 6.08 -12.22
CA GLU A 196 -15.07 4.99 -12.62
C GLU A 196 -14.40 3.63 -12.48
N ASN A 197 -13.15 3.51 -12.92
CA ASN A 197 -12.35 2.28 -12.76
C ASN A 197 -12.06 1.94 -11.29
N ILE A 198 -11.81 2.94 -10.45
CA ILE A 198 -11.66 2.74 -9.00
C ILE A 198 -13.00 2.31 -8.39
N GLY A 199 -14.11 2.93 -8.78
CA GLY A 199 -15.45 2.57 -8.30
C GLY A 199 -15.90 1.17 -8.70
N GLY A 200 -15.43 0.67 -9.85
CA GLY A 200 -15.61 -0.74 -10.22
C GLY A 200 -14.80 -1.74 -9.37
N GLN A 201 -13.81 -1.27 -8.62
CA GLN A 201 -12.97 -2.09 -7.74
C GLN A 201 -13.28 -1.92 -6.24
N ILE A 202 -13.83 -0.76 -5.86
CA ILE A 202 -14.23 -0.44 -4.48
C ILE A 202 -15.66 0.09 -4.53
N ASN A 203 -16.61 -0.72 -4.12
CA ASN A 203 -18.02 -0.38 -4.05
C ASN A 203 -18.35 0.39 -2.75
N HIS A 204 -17.67 1.53 -2.52
CA HIS A 204 -17.89 2.39 -1.36
C HIS A 204 -17.88 3.87 -1.73
N GLU A 205 -19.06 4.48 -1.85
CA GLU A 205 -19.24 5.86 -2.31
C GLU A 205 -18.46 6.89 -1.48
N GLY A 206 -18.35 6.67 -0.16
CA GLY A 206 -17.59 7.55 0.72
C GLY A 206 -16.11 7.65 0.35
N TRP A 207 -15.52 6.57 -0.15
CA TRP A 207 -14.10 6.57 -0.55
C TRP A 207 -13.91 7.27 -1.88
N LEU A 208 -14.81 7.04 -2.85
CA LEU A 208 -14.79 7.77 -4.13
C LEU A 208 -14.96 9.27 -3.93
N LYS A 209 -15.82 9.69 -2.99
CA LYS A 209 -15.95 11.10 -2.59
C LYS A 209 -14.65 11.64 -2.00
N LYS A 210 -14.03 10.93 -1.05
CA LYS A 210 -12.75 11.32 -0.43
C LYS A 210 -11.63 11.46 -1.47
N VAL A 211 -11.55 10.53 -2.43
CA VAL A 211 -10.61 10.61 -3.57
C VAL A 211 -10.87 11.88 -4.39
N LYS A 212 -12.13 12.17 -4.75
CA LYS A 212 -12.50 13.38 -5.51
C LYS A 212 -12.06 14.66 -4.79
N GLU A 213 -12.35 14.76 -3.50
CA GLU A 213 -12.04 15.93 -2.69
C GLU A 213 -10.53 16.15 -2.53
N GLU A 214 -9.78 15.10 -2.20
CA GLU A 214 -8.33 15.21 -1.97
C GLU A 214 -7.51 15.33 -3.25
N MET A 215 -7.99 14.79 -4.38
CA MET A 215 -7.35 14.98 -5.69
C MET A 215 -7.67 16.33 -6.32
N ALA A 216 -8.72 17.03 -5.86
CA ALA A 216 -9.20 18.27 -6.45
C ALA A 216 -8.11 19.36 -6.62
N PRO A 217 -7.15 19.56 -5.71
CA PRO A 217 -6.06 20.54 -5.88
C PRO A 217 -5.02 20.17 -6.94
N TYR A 218 -4.95 18.89 -7.33
CA TYR A 218 -3.93 18.36 -8.24
C TYR A 218 -4.41 18.24 -9.69
N MET A 219 -5.66 18.64 -9.96
CA MET A 219 -6.29 18.46 -11.26
C MET A 219 -5.82 19.49 -12.30
N PRO A 220 -5.42 19.05 -13.51
CA PRO A 220 -5.04 19.96 -14.60
C PRO A 220 -6.17 20.95 -14.94
N GLY A 221 -5.81 22.22 -15.16
CA GLY A 221 -6.77 23.26 -15.54
C GLY A 221 -7.43 24.00 -14.36
N LYS A 222 -6.87 23.89 -13.15
CA LYS A 222 -7.21 24.77 -12.01
C LYS A 222 -6.11 25.79 -11.76
N ILE A 223 -6.24 26.94 -12.43
CA ILE A 223 -6.20 28.29 -11.84
C ILE A 223 -7.39 29.02 -12.47
#